data_AF-A0A8C7Y5M5-F1
#
_entry.id   AF-A0A8C7Y5M5-F1
#
_cell.length_a   1.000
_cell.length_b   1.000
_cell.length_c   1.000
_cell.angle_alpha   90.00
_cell.angle_beta   90.00
_cell.angle_gamma   90.00
#
_symmetry.space_group_name_H-M   'P 1'
#
loop_
_entity.id
_entity.type
_entity.pdbx_description
1 polymer ?
#
loop_
_entity_poly.entity_id
_entity_poly.type
_entity_poly.pdbx_seq_one_letter_code
_entity_poly.pdbx_strand_id
1 'polypeptide(L)' 'MTKLELTNWCRGEGVALEHALMVHGVPEEEPTSNVEETLQSIKALGRVRVRGKMFDSKNQTVTLLSECREVIDPSKIPPN' A
#
# COMPACT_ATOMS: atom_id res chain seq x y z
N MET A 1 -1.40 -1.46 -12.87
CA MET A 1 -1.08 -0.06 -12.55
C MET A 1 0.34 0.22 -12.98
N THR A 2 0.60 1.31 -13.71
CA THR A 2 1.94 1.69 -14.19
C THR A 2 2.70 2.51 -13.13
N LYS A 3 4.03 2.63 -13.26
CA LYS A 3 4.84 3.48 -12.38
C LYS A 3 4.35 4.93 -12.34
N LEU A 4 3.88 5.45 -13.47
CA LEU A 4 3.34 6.81 -13.57
C LEU A 4 2.04 6.97 -12.78
N GLU A 5 1.15 5.97 -12.84
CA GLU A 5 -0.10 5.96 -12.06
C GLU A 5 0.18 5.95 -10.56
N LEU A 6 1.17 5.20 -10.09
CA LEU A 6 1.61 5.22 -8.69
C LEU A 6 2.11 6.62 -8.28
N THR A 7 3.00 7.22 -9.07
CA THR A 7 3.52 8.56 -8.77
C THR A 7 2.39 9.59 -8.69
N ASN A 8 1.43 9.53 -9.60
CA ASN A 8 0.29 10.44 -9.61
C ASN A 8 -0.63 10.22 -8.40
N TRP A 9 -0.87 8.97 -8.01
CA TRP A 9 -1.69 8.66 -6.85
C TRP A 9 -1.02 9.10 -5.55
N CYS A 10 0.28 8.84 -5.39
CA CYS A 10 1.08 9.34 -4.27
C CYS A 10 0.99 10.86 -4.15
N ARG A 11 1.10 11.58 -5.28
CA ARG A 11 0.95 13.03 -5.31
C ARG A 11 -0.45 13.50 -4.88
N GLY A 12 -1.50 12.79 -5.28
CA GLY A 12 -2.88 13.09 -4.91
C GLY A 12 -3.15 12.93 -3.41
N GLU A 13 -2.59 11.88 -2.80
CA GLU A 13 -2.78 11.54 -1.38
C GLU A 13 -1.74 12.19 -0.43
N GLY A 14 -0.78 12.94 -1.00
CA GLY A 14 0.31 13.57 -0.25
C GLY A 14 1.29 12.57 0.36
N VAL A 15 1.51 11.43 -0.30
CA VAL A 15 2.41 10.35 0.15
C VAL A 15 3.75 10.47 -0.57
N ALA A 16 4.85 10.39 0.18
CA ALA A 16 6.19 10.34 -0.39
C ALA A 16 6.42 8.98 -1.07
N LEU A 17 6.98 8.98 -2.29
CA LEU A 17 7.11 7.76 -3.10
C LEU A 17 8.02 6.73 -2.42
N GLU A 18 9.06 7.18 -1.72
CA GLU A 18 9.97 6.32 -0.94
C GLU A 18 9.30 5.62 0.26
N HIS A 19 8.11 6.09 0.67
CA HIS A 19 7.31 5.54 1.76
C HIS A 19 6.03 4.84 1.26
N ALA A 20 5.78 4.86 -0.04
CA ALA A 20 4.56 4.37 -0.65
C ALA A 20 4.60 2.86 -0.91
N LEU A 21 3.65 2.13 -0.33
CA LEU A 21 3.43 0.70 -0.57
C LEU A 21 2.05 0.47 -1.20
N MET A 22 2.02 -0.26 -2.31
CA MET A 22 0.78 -0.73 -2.91
C MET A 22 0.47 -2.15 -2.46
N VAL A 23 -0.76 -2.37 -2.02
CA VAL A 23 -1.26 -3.70 -1.66
C VAL A 23 -2.44 -4.03 -2.57
N HIS A 24 -2.28 -5.08 -3.37
CA HIS A 24 -3.29 -5.54 -4.31
C HIS A 24 -4.08 -6.73 -3.76
N GLY A 25 -5.26 -6.98 -4.33
CA GLY A 25 -6.02 -8.20 -4.06
C GLY A 25 -6.68 -8.25 -2.69
N VAL A 26 -6.82 -7.10 -2.03
CA VAL A 26 -7.49 -7.03 -0.72
C VAL A 26 -9.01 -7.13 -0.97
N PRO A 27 -9.75 -8.00 -0.26
CA PRO A 27 -11.21 -8.01 -0.32
C PRO A 27 -11.80 -6.66 0.07
N GLU A 28 -12.88 -6.23 -0.55
CA GLU A 28 -13.48 -4.91 -0.26
C GLU A 28 -13.98 -4.81 1.19
N GLU A 29 -14.52 -5.92 1.70
CA GLU A 29 -14.99 -6.07 3.07
C GLU A 29 -13.88 -6.10 4.12
N GLU A 30 -12.62 -6.28 3.73
CA GLU A 30 -11.50 -6.36 4.67
C GLU A 30 -11.29 -4.99 5.35
N PRO A 31 -11.38 -4.91 6.68
CA PRO A 31 -11.14 -3.68 7.40
C PRO A 31 -9.72 -3.17 7.16
N THR A 32 -9.61 -1.88 6.86
CA THR A 32 -8.30 -1.21 6.68
C THR A 32 -7.36 -1.45 7.87
N SER A 33 -7.91 -1.49 9.09
CA SER A 33 -7.14 -1.74 10.32
C SER A 33 -6.43 -3.08 10.33
N ASN A 34 -7.06 -4.14 9.82
CA ASN A 34 -6.48 -5.48 9.77
C ASN A 34 -5.33 -5.52 8.77
N VAL A 35 -5.48 -4.82 7.64
CA VAL A 35 -4.41 -4.71 6.63
C VAL A 35 -3.23 -3.92 7.19
N GLU A 36 -3.47 -2.78 7.84
CA GLU A 36 -2.42 -2.02 8.53
C GLU A 36 -1.69 -2.87 9.57
N GLU A 37 -2.42 -3.61 10.41
CA GLU A 37 -1.84 -4.50 11.42
C GLU A 37 -0.97 -5.59 10.80
N THR A 38 -1.47 -6.22 9.73
CA THR A 38 -0.74 -7.26 8.99
C THR A 38 0.56 -6.71 8.40
N LEU A 39 0.51 -5.55 7.74
CA LEU A 39 1.69 -4.93 7.14
C LEU A 39 2.70 -4.46 8.20
N GLN A 40 2.23 -3.97 9.35
CA GLN A 40 3.09 -3.57 10.46
C GLN A 40 3.84 -4.74 11.11
N SER A 41 3.40 -5.99 10.90
CA SER A 41 4.17 -7.16 11.32
C SER A 41 5.51 -7.30 10.57
N ILE A 42 5.60 -6.71 9.37
CA ILE A 42 6.82 -6.62 8.59
C ILE A 42 7.66 -5.48 9.16
N LYS A 43 8.62 -5.82 10.02
CA LYS A 43 9.49 -4.86 10.74
C LYS A 43 10.17 -3.84 9.83
N ALA A 44 10.45 -4.19 8.57
CA ALA A 44 11.08 -3.30 7.60
C ALA A 44 10.19 -2.12 7.16
N LEU A 45 8.86 -2.18 7.35
CA LEU A 45 7.92 -1.13 6.98
C LEU A 45 7.63 -0.16 8.14
N GLY A 46 7.84 -0.61 9.37
CA GLY A 46 7.48 0.16 10.57
C GLY A 46 5.97 0.37 10.68
N ARG A 47 5.55 1.58 11.08
CA ARG A 47 4.12 1.94 11.16
C ARG A 47 3.57 2.10 9.74
N VAL A 48 2.40 1.52 9.48
CA VAL A 48 1.75 1.59 8.17
C VAL A 48 0.38 2.24 8.31
N ARG A 49 0.05 3.14 7.40
CA ARG A 49 -1.27 3.78 7.30
C ARG A 49 -1.79 3.71 5.90
N VAL A 50 -3.03 3.30 5.71
CA VAL A 50 -3.69 3.35 4.41
C VAL A 50 -4.13 4.79 4.14
N ARG A 51 -3.77 5.30 2.97
CA ARG A 51 -3.99 6.68 2.52
C ARG A 51 -5.03 6.75 1.43
N GLY A 52 -5.04 5.79 0.51
CA GLY A 52 -5.99 5.72 -0.58
C GLY A 52 -6.48 4.30 -0.84
N LYS A 53 -7.67 4.19 -1.45
CA LYS A 53 -8.21 2.94 -1.97
C LYS A 53 -8.62 3.11 -3.42
N MET A 54 -8.38 2.08 -4.24
CA MET A 54 -8.81 2.03 -5.62
C MET A 54 -9.46 0.66 -5.88
N PHE A 55 -10.71 0.68 -6.31
CA PHE A 55 -11.46 -0.53 -6.62
C PHE A 55 -11.02 -1.12 -7.97
N ASP A 56 -10.69 -2.40 -7.97
CA ASP A 56 -10.45 -3.20 -9.16
C ASP A 56 -11.69 -4.03 -9.47
N SER A 57 -12.51 -3.51 -10.38
CA SER A 57 -13.77 -4.14 -10.80
C SER A 57 -13.57 -5.48 -11.51
N LYS A 58 -12.40 -5.76 -12.07
CA LYS A 58 -12.15 -7.04 -12.75
C LYS A 58 -12.02 -8.19 -11.76
N ASN A 59 -11.33 -7.93 -10.66
CA ASN A 59 -11.03 -8.93 -9.64
C ASN A 59 -11.96 -8.83 -8.42
N GLN A 60 -12.86 -7.84 -8.38
CA GLN A 60 -13.71 -7.54 -7.22
C GLN A 60 -12.88 -7.39 -5.93
N THR A 61 -11.74 -6.69 -6.06
CA THR A 61 -10.80 -6.43 -4.96
C THR A 61 -10.48 -4.95 -4.91
N VAL A 62 -9.88 -4.50 -3.80
CA VAL A 62 -9.33 -3.17 -3.67
C VAL A 62 -7.81 -3.21 -3.69
N THR A 63 -7.23 -2.23 -4.39
CA THR A 63 -5.83 -1.87 -4.24
C THR A 63 -5.74 -0.76 -3.21
N LEU A 64 -4.84 -0.89 -2.24
CA LEU A 64 -4.60 0.10 -1.20
C LEU A 64 -3.29 0.80 -1.45
N LEU A 65 -3.29 2.13 -1.36
CA LEU A 65 -2.07 2.93 -1.22
C LEU A 65 -1.82 3.14 0.27
N SER A 66 -0.68 2.64 0.74
CA SER A 66 -0.27 2.74 2.14
C SER A 66 1.01 3.54 2.26
N GLU A 67 1.12 4.31 3.33
CA GLU A 67 2.31 5.06 3.72
C GLU A 67 2.99 4.34 4.89
N CYS A 68 4.25 3.99 4.69
CA CYS A 68 5.11 3.37 5.68
C CYS A 68 5.93 4.45 6.41
N ARG A 69 6.20 4.25 7.70
CA ARG A 69 7.09 5.14 8.46
C ARG A 69 8.52 5.03 7.95
N GLU A 70 8.95 3.82 7.64
CA GLU A 70 10.29 3.57 7.14
C GLU A 70 10.35 3.80 5.63
N VAL A 71 11.53 4.19 5.15
CA VAL A 71 11.81 4.20 3.71
C VAL A 71 11.80 2.76 3.22
N ILE A 72 11.02 2.50 2.19
CA ILE A 72 10.89 1.17 1.61
C ILE A 72 12.17 0.82 0.88
N ASP A 73 12.84 -0.21 1.38
CA ASP A 73 13.96 -0.88 0.72
C ASP A 73 13.43 -2.16 0.06
N PRO A 74 13.30 -2.19 -1.28
CA PRO A 74 12.78 -3.36 -1.99
C PRO A 74 13.60 -4.63 -1.73
N SER A 75 14.87 -4.51 -1.32
CA SER A 75 15.71 -5.67 -1.00
C SER A 75 15.36 -6.35 0.34
N LYS A 76 14.61 -5.65 1.21
CA LYS A 76 14.18 -6.13 2.52
C LYS A 76 12.73 -6.58 2.55
N ILE A 77 12.00 -6.38 1.46
CA ILE A 77 10.65 -6.88 1.30
C ILE A 77 10.75 -8.31 0.75
N PRO A 78 10.05 -9.30 1.35
CA PRO A 78 10.03 -10.65 0.82
C PRO A 78 9.54 -10.64 -0.64
N PRO A 79 10.16 -11.43 -1.55
CA PRO A 79 9.62 -11.61 -2.89
C PRO A 79 8.22 -12.25 -2.82
N ASN A 80 7.33 -11.80 -3.70
CA ASN A 80 6.02 -12.44 -3.96
C ASN A 80 6.18 -13.87 -4.48
#